data_AF-A0A2D4U2S1-F1
#
_entry.id   AF-A0A2D4U2S1-F1
#
_cell.length_a   1.000
_cell.length_b   1.000
_cell.length_c   1.000
_cell.angle_alpha   90.00
_cell.angle_beta   90.00
_cell.angle_gamma   90.00
#
_symmetry.space_group_name_H-M   'P 1'
#
loop_
_entity.id
_entity.type
_entity.pdbx_description
1 polymer ?
#
loop_
_entity_poly.entity_id
_entity_poly.type
_entity_poly.pdbx_seq_one_letter_code
_entity_poly.pdbx_strand_id
1 'polypeptide(L)'
;LRTIFIDIRQTAAEYQLPLADDVRELLLSRGYQLVNSPRQAQYWLQVNVRTVLKERPEVVLASGEYNMSPEQIHQLLYPGIALPTAESEQIASSRRASNVALYADASYGADIDGKDIARALVVLAAWAGAEYVGNQLVKDKYYTMLTDIQLAERIAPDSIGLVQEVSRQRLQQGDSGNNELMWELATDRRKYQVKVVSFANKANLSWDDAEQPLHQGLLRSLAGIF
;
A
#
# COMPACT_ATOMS: atom_id res chain seq x y z
N LEU A 1 -0.76 -26.55 9.69
CA LEU A 1 -1.30 -26.03 8.41
C LEU A 1 -1.72 -24.59 8.64
N ARG A 2 -1.35 -23.67 7.74
CA ARG A 2 -1.69 -22.24 7.89
C ARG A 2 -3.05 -21.98 7.25
N THR A 3 -4.10 -21.73 8.04
CA THR A 3 -5.45 -21.42 7.52
C THR A 3 -5.64 -19.92 7.40
N ILE A 4 -6.24 -19.45 6.30
CA ILE A 4 -6.49 -18.03 6.06
C ILE A 4 -7.92 -17.76 5.60
N PHE A 5 -8.53 -16.74 6.20
CA PHE A 5 -9.78 -16.15 5.73
C PHE A 5 -9.44 -14.86 4.99
N ILE A 6 -10.04 -14.66 3.81
CA ILE A 6 -9.82 -13.48 2.97
C ILE A 6 -11.11 -12.67 2.82
N ASP A 7 -10.99 -11.35 2.90
CA ASP A 7 -12.05 -10.39 2.61
C ASP A 7 -11.49 -9.30 1.70
N ILE A 8 -11.90 -9.31 0.43
CA ILE A 8 -11.37 -8.39 -0.58
C ILE A 8 -12.50 -7.48 -1.01
N ARG A 9 -12.30 -6.18 -0.81
CA ARG A 9 -13.25 -5.12 -1.12
C ARG A 9 -12.66 -4.20 -2.18
N GLN A 10 -13.45 -3.94 -3.21
CA GLN A 10 -13.09 -3.02 -4.29
C GLN A 10 -14.10 -1.88 -4.25
N THR A 11 -13.68 -0.71 -3.78
CA THR A 11 -14.53 0.49 -3.74
C THR A 11 -14.23 1.44 -4.89
N ALA A 12 -13.09 1.27 -5.56
CA ALA A 12 -12.74 1.98 -6.78
C ALA A 12 -13.57 1.44 -7.96
N ALA A 13 -14.61 2.17 -8.37
CA ALA A 13 -15.53 1.73 -9.43
C ALA A 13 -14.86 1.47 -10.79
N GLU A 14 -13.73 2.11 -11.06
CA GLU A 14 -12.97 1.95 -12.31
C GLU A 14 -12.19 0.62 -12.35
N TYR A 15 -11.89 0.02 -11.20
CA TYR A 15 -11.10 -1.22 -11.06
C TYR A 15 -11.97 -2.48 -11.17
N GLN A 16 -11.72 -3.27 -12.21
CA GLN A 16 -12.52 -4.40 -12.66
C GLN A 16 -11.74 -5.73 -12.65
N LEU A 17 -10.42 -5.71 -12.50
CA LEU A 17 -9.62 -6.94 -12.47
C LEU A 17 -9.94 -7.86 -11.28
N PRO A 18 -9.82 -9.21 -11.47
CA PRO A 18 -10.29 -10.22 -10.51
C PRO A 18 -9.31 -10.43 -9.34
N LEU A 19 -8.94 -9.37 -8.63
CA LEU A 19 -8.00 -9.39 -7.50
C LEU A 19 -8.31 -10.49 -6.48
N ALA A 20 -9.59 -10.79 -6.25
CA ALA A 20 -9.98 -11.82 -5.30
C ALA A 20 -9.49 -13.21 -5.67
N ASP A 21 -9.50 -13.55 -6.96
CA ASP A 21 -9.09 -14.86 -7.44
C ASP A 21 -7.57 -14.95 -7.53
N ASP A 22 -6.91 -13.90 -8.01
CA ASP A 22 -5.45 -13.84 -8.05
C ASP A 22 -4.81 -13.93 -6.65
N VAL A 23 -5.44 -13.31 -5.64
CA VAL A 23 -4.97 -13.42 -4.24
C VAL A 23 -5.22 -14.82 -3.68
N ARG A 24 -6.32 -15.49 -4.05
CA ARG A 24 -6.55 -16.89 -3.66
C ARG A 24 -5.46 -17.79 -4.23
N GLU A 25 -5.17 -17.66 -5.51
CA GLU A 25 -4.12 -18.44 -6.18
C GLU A 25 -2.75 -18.17 -5.57
N LEU A 26 -2.41 -16.91 -5.31
CA LEU A 26 -1.19 -16.52 -4.60
C LEU A 26 -1.09 -17.25 -3.26
N LEU A 27 -2.12 -17.17 -2.40
CA LEU A 27 -2.09 -17.79 -1.08
C LEU A 27 -2.00 -19.32 -1.13
N LEU A 28 -2.72 -19.95 -2.06
CA LEU A 28 -2.64 -21.39 -2.30
C LEU A 28 -1.22 -21.81 -2.72
N SER A 29 -0.59 -21.05 -3.61
CA SER A 29 0.79 -21.29 -4.06
C SER A 29 1.82 -21.18 -2.91
N ARG A 30 1.49 -20.39 -1.87
CA ARG A 30 2.30 -20.22 -0.65
C ARG A 30 1.97 -21.25 0.45
N GLY A 31 1.10 -22.21 0.18
CA GLY A 31 0.77 -23.30 1.10
C GLY A 31 -0.28 -22.94 2.16
N TYR A 32 -1.03 -21.85 1.98
CA TYR A 32 -2.17 -21.52 2.83
C TYR A 32 -3.40 -22.35 2.45
N GLN A 33 -4.22 -22.66 3.45
CA GLN A 33 -5.54 -23.25 3.26
C GLN A 33 -6.61 -22.18 3.43
N LEU A 34 -7.39 -21.94 2.39
CA LEU A 34 -8.51 -21.00 2.43
C LEU A 34 -9.65 -21.57 3.28
N VAL A 35 -10.16 -20.76 4.21
CA VAL A 35 -11.34 -21.10 5.01
C VAL A 35 -12.44 -20.06 4.82
N ASN A 36 -13.70 -20.48 4.96
CA ASN A 36 -14.87 -19.63 4.73
C ASN A 36 -15.34 -18.88 5.99
N SER A 37 -14.67 -19.08 7.13
CA SER A 37 -15.04 -18.42 8.39
C SER A 37 -13.81 -17.85 9.10
N PRO A 38 -13.87 -16.59 9.56
CA PRO A 38 -12.80 -15.99 10.37
C PRO A 38 -12.49 -16.76 11.67
N ARG A 39 -13.44 -17.58 12.16
CA ARG A 39 -13.25 -18.36 13.40
C ARG A 39 -12.28 -19.52 13.23
N GLN A 40 -12.27 -20.13 12.04
CA GLN A 40 -11.42 -21.29 11.71
C GLN A 40 -10.04 -20.87 11.18
N ALA A 41 -9.87 -19.57 10.91
CA ALA A 41 -8.66 -19.04 10.32
C ALA A 41 -7.60 -18.73 11.39
N GLN A 42 -6.37 -19.15 11.11
CA GLN A 42 -5.19 -18.69 11.81
C GLN A 42 -4.85 -17.26 11.38
N TYR A 43 -5.02 -16.95 10.09
CA TYR A 43 -4.77 -15.64 9.50
C TYR A 43 -6.06 -15.02 8.96
N TRP A 44 -6.22 -13.71 9.10
CA TRP A 44 -7.26 -12.96 8.42
C TRP A 44 -6.60 -11.86 7.58
N LEU A 45 -6.85 -11.92 6.28
CA LEU A 45 -6.45 -10.89 5.34
C LEU A 45 -7.68 -10.10 4.91
N GLN A 46 -7.64 -8.78 5.08
CA GLN A 46 -8.56 -7.86 4.45
C GLN A 46 -7.78 -6.96 3.49
N VAL A 47 -8.23 -6.85 2.24
CA VAL A 47 -7.65 -5.94 1.24
C VAL A 47 -8.76 -5.03 0.75
N ASN A 48 -8.53 -3.72 0.80
CA ASN A 48 -9.47 -2.72 0.34
C ASN A 48 -8.82 -1.82 -0.71
N VAL A 49 -9.15 -2.02 -1.99
CA VAL A 49 -8.74 -1.12 -3.07
C VAL A 49 -9.62 0.12 -3.01
N ARG A 50 -9.10 1.18 -2.39
CA ARG A 50 -9.89 2.34 -1.95
C ARG A 50 -10.24 3.25 -3.11
N THR A 51 -9.23 3.69 -3.86
CA THR A 51 -9.39 4.65 -4.94
C THR A 51 -8.21 4.59 -5.91
N VAL A 52 -8.43 5.15 -7.10
CA VAL A 52 -7.40 5.43 -8.10
C VAL A 52 -7.44 6.93 -8.39
N LEU A 53 -6.28 7.57 -8.31
CA LEU A 53 -6.10 8.99 -8.55
C LEU A 53 -5.33 9.20 -9.85
N LYS A 54 -5.76 10.18 -10.66
CA LYS A 54 -5.07 10.59 -11.89
C LYS A 54 -3.95 11.60 -11.58
N GLU A 55 -3.11 11.24 -10.62
CA GLU A 55 -2.14 12.12 -9.99
C GLU A 55 -0.82 11.39 -9.73
N ARG A 56 0.29 12.13 -9.69
CA ARG A 56 1.63 11.60 -9.42
C ARG A 56 1.73 11.09 -7.98
N PRO A 57 2.47 10.00 -7.72
CA PRO A 57 2.61 9.46 -6.36
C PRO A 57 3.22 10.48 -5.40
N GLU A 58 4.12 11.36 -5.85
CA GLU A 58 4.71 12.42 -5.01
C GLU A 58 3.64 13.36 -4.45
N VAL A 59 2.70 13.79 -5.29
CA VAL A 59 1.63 14.72 -4.88
C VAL A 59 0.67 14.02 -3.91
N VAL A 60 0.36 12.74 -4.18
CA VAL A 60 -0.49 11.93 -3.29
C VAL A 60 0.16 11.72 -1.93
N LEU A 61 1.46 11.43 -1.89
CA LEU A 61 2.21 11.21 -0.65
C LEU A 61 2.47 12.53 0.12
N ALA A 62 2.62 13.65 -0.57
CA ALA A 62 2.79 14.97 0.05
C ALA A 62 1.50 15.52 0.66
N SER A 63 0.33 15.02 0.26
CA SER A 63 -0.96 15.59 0.61
C SER A 63 -1.87 14.61 1.37
N GLY A 64 -2.96 15.14 1.91
CA GLY A 64 -4.03 14.35 2.51
C GLY A 64 -3.58 13.53 3.73
N GLU A 65 -3.70 12.20 3.61
CA GLU A 65 -3.50 11.25 4.71
C GLU A 65 -2.02 10.99 5.04
N TYR A 66 -1.10 11.19 4.08
CA TYR A 66 0.30 10.80 4.21
C TYR A 66 1.21 11.96 4.66
N ASN A 67 0.94 13.19 4.20
CA ASN A 67 1.61 14.44 4.60
C ASN A 67 3.15 14.33 4.71
N MET A 68 3.78 13.66 3.73
CA MET A 68 5.20 13.38 3.74
C MET A 68 6.03 14.57 3.26
N SER A 69 7.22 14.74 3.84
CA SER A 69 8.19 15.72 3.35
C SER A 69 8.80 15.28 2.01
N PRO A 70 9.31 16.22 1.19
CA PRO A 70 9.99 15.88 -0.06
C PRO A 70 11.13 14.86 0.13
N GLU A 71 11.87 14.94 1.24
CA GLU A 71 12.97 14.02 1.56
C GLU A 71 12.45 12.60 1.83
N GLN A 72 11.34 12.48 2.57
CA GLN A 72 10.70 11.20 2.87
C GLN A 72 10.16 10.55 1.60
N ILE A 73 9.47 11.33 0.77
CA ILE A 73 8.95 10.90 -0.53
C ILE A 73 10.10 10.42 -1.42
N HIS A 74 11.21 11.15 -1.44
CA HIS A 74 12.36 10.80 -2.27
C HIS A 74 13.04 9.52 -1.78
N GLN A 75 13.23 9.35 -0.48
CA GLN A 75 13.75 8.09 0.10
C GLN A 75 12.85 6.89 -0.21
N LEU A 76 11.54 7.12 -0.25
CA LEU A 76 10.52 6.10 -0.46
C LEU A 76 10.38 5.72 -1.94
N LEU A 77 10.33 6.69 -2.85
CA LEU A 77 10.14 6.46 -4.28
C LEU A 77 11.45 6.18 -5.03
N TYR A 78 12.56 6.72 -4.54
CA TYR A 78 13.86 6.71 -5.20
C TYR A 78 14.98 6.27 -4.24
N PRO A 79 14.87 5.07 -3.62
CA PRO A 79 15.85 4.62 -2.64
C PRO A 79 17.26 4.55 -3.25
N GLY A 80 18.24 5.09 -2.54
CA GLY A 80 19.65 5.12 -2.97
C GLY A 80 20.00 6.18 -4.01
N ILE A 81 19.05 7.01 -4.44
CA ILE A 81 19.31 8.18 -5.30
C ILE A 81 19.43 9.41 -4.40
N ALA A 82 20.51 10.19 -4.52
CA ALA A 82 20.64 11.43 -3.77
C ALA A 82 19.57 12.45 -4.21
N LEU A 83 19.08 13.27 -3.28
CA LEU A 83 18.19 14.37 -3.60
C LEU A 83 18.85 15.25 -4.68
N PRO A 84 18.12 15.64 -5.74
CA PRO A 84 18.63 16.66 -6.64
C PRO A 84 18.93 17.90 -5.81
N THR A 85 20.18 18.36 -5.81
CA THR A 85 20.51 19.69 -5.31
C THR A 85 19.65 20.69 -6.06
N ALA A 86 19.15 21.71 -5.37
CA ALA A 86 18.34 22.77 -5.95
C ALA A 86 19.15 23.59 -6.96
N GLU A 87 19.42 23.02 -8.13
CA GLU A 87 19.99 23.69 -9.29
C GLU A 87 18.87 23.91 -10.31
N SER A 88 18.76 25.17 -10.74
CA SER A 88 17.76 25.76 -11.62
C SER A 88 17.24 24.83 -12.72
N GLU A 89 15.92 24.88 -12.94
CA GLU A 89 15.04 24.10 -13.84
C GLU A 89 15.50 23.89 -15.31
N GLN A 90 16.68 24.36 -15.71
CA GLN A 90 17.15 24.34 -17.09
C GLN A 90 17.84 23.03 -17.54
N ILE A 91 18.11 22.05 -16.67
CA ILE A 91 18.83 20.81 -17.05
C ILE A 91 17.94 19.55 -17.06
N ALA A 92 16.66 19.64 -16.69
CA ALA A 92 15.77 18.47 -16.55
C ALA A 92 15.35 17.76 -17.86
N SER A 93 15.72 18.27 -19.05
CA SER A 93 15.30 17.69 -20.33
C SER A 93 16.17 16.54 -20.87
N SER A 94 17.18 16.08 -20.13
CA SER A 94 18.18 15.13 -20.67
C SER A 94 18.34 13.80 -19.91
N ARG A 95 17.46 13.46 -18.97
CA ARG A 95 17.43 12.08 -18.43
C ARG A 95 16.64 11.18 -19.38
N ARG A 96 17.39 10.54 -20.27
CA ARG A 96 16.94 9.46 -21.17
C ARG A 96 16.08 8.47 -20.39
N ALA A 97 14.79 8.44 -20.67
CA ALA A 97 13.92 7.36 -20.25
C ALA A 97 14.25 6.13 -21.11
N SER A 98 15.11 5.26 -20.60
CA SER A 98 15.18 3.88 -21.07
C SER A 98 13.99 3.10 -20.50
N ASN A 99 13.53 2.07 -21.22
CA ASN A 99 12.41 1.19 -20.85
C ASN A 99 12.72 0.36 -19.60
N VAL A 100 12.84 0.99 -18.43
CA VAL A 100 13.18 0.33 -17.17
C VAL A 100 11.94 0.28 -16.31
N ALA A 101 11.42 -0.93 -16.10
CA ALA A 101 10.52 -1.17 -15.01
C ALA A 101 11.33 -1.09 -13.71
N LEU A 102 11.25 0.06 -13.03
CA LEU A 102 11.82 0.24 -11.70
C LEU A 102 10.85 -0.37 -10.70
N TYR A 103 11.34 -1.29 -9.87
CA TYR A 103 10.59 -1.92 -8.79
C TYR A 103 11.36 -1.69 -7.50
N ALA A 104 10.79 -0.91 -6.58
CA ALA A 104 11.32 -0.71 -5.25
C ALA A 104 10.23 -1.08 -4.25
N ASP A 105 10.56 -1.92 -3.27
CA ASP A 105 9.77 -2.12 -2.06
C ASP A 105 10.43 -1.25 -0.98
N ALA A 106 9.81 -0.12 -0.67
CA ALA A 106 10.29 0.82 0.33
C ALA A 106 9.19 1.06 1.36
N SER A 107 9.57 0.96 2.63
CA SER A 107 8.67 1.12 3.78
C SER A 107 9.01 2.38 4.57
N TYR A 108 8.00 3.15 4.94
CA TYR A 108 8.13 4.31 5.84
C TYR A 108 7.42 4.04 7.17
N GLY A 109 8.14 4.19 8.30
CA GLY A 109 7.58 4.14 9.66
C GLY A 109 7.74 2.84 10.46
N ALA A 110 8.75 2.00 10.19
CA ALA A 110 8.97 0.75 10.92
C ALA A 110 10.07 0.88 12.00
N ASP A 111 9.66 1.13 13.25
CA ASP A 111 10.38 0.62 14.41
C ASP A 111 9.55 -0.56 14.95
N ILE A 112 10.01 -1.78 14.69
CA ILE A 112 9.32 -3.02 15.04
C ILE A 112 9.93 -3.54 16.34
N ASP A 113 9.95 -2.69 17.37
CA ASP A 113 10.19 -3.14 18.75
C ASP A 113 8.91 -2.97 19.56
N GLY A 114 8.44 -4.09 20.12
CA GLY A 114 7.38 -4.25 21.11
C GLY A 114 6.21 -3.25 21.18
N LYS A 115 5.01 -3.75 20.83
CA LYS A 115 3.66 -3.37 21.34
C LYS A 115 2.83 -2.32 20.60
N ASP A 116 3.34 -1.60 19.62
CA ASP A 116 2.51 -0.64 18.88
C ASP A 116 2.06 -1.16 17.50
N ILE A 117 0.81 -0.87 17.13
CA ILE A 117 0.26 -1.11 15.80
C ILE A 117 1.02 -0.20 14.82
N ALA A 118 2.13 -0.69 14.27
CA ALA A 118 2.83 0.01 13.21
C ALA A 118 1.95 0.00 11.95
N ARG A 119 1.40 1.15 11.59
CA ARG A 119 0.84 1.38 10.27
C ARG A 119 2.01 1.54 9.30
N ALA A 120 2.35 0.49 8.57
CA ALA A 120 3.43 0.56 7.58
C ALA A 120 2.89 1.13 6.27
N LEU A 121 3.53 2.16 5.72
CA LEU A 121 3.28 2.59 4.33
C LEU A 121 4.31 1.94 3.41
N VAL A 122 3.84 1.20 2.42
CA VAL A 122 4.61 0.57 1.36
C VAL A 122 4.28 1.30 0.06
N VAL A 123 5.31 1.72 -0.69
CA VAL A 123 5.11 2.35 -2.00
C VAL A 123 5.77 1.50 -3.06
N LEU A 124 5.01 1.20 -4.12
CA LEU A 124 5.41 0.32 -5.21
C LEU A 124 5.30 1.03 -6.55
N ALA A 125 6.40 1.02 -7.28
CA ALA A 125 6.41 1.41 -8.68
C ALA A 125 5.81 0.30 -9.55
N ALA A 126 4.79 0.63 -10.34
CA ALA A 126 4.08 -0.29 -11.19
C ALA A 126 4.06 0.22 -12.64
N TRP A 127 5.10 -0.15 -13.39
CA TRP A 127 5.25 0.10 -14.83
C TRP A 127 5.39 1.59 -15.23
N ALA A 128 6.61 1.96 -15.61
CA ALA A 128 6.96 3.24 -16.20
C ALA A 128 7.25 3.04 -17.69
N GLY A 129 6.30 3.40 -18.55
CA GLY A 129 6.43 3.26 -20.01
C GLY A 129 6.70 4.61 -20.67
N ALA A 130 7.93 4.88 -21.11
CA ALA A 130 8.20 6.00 -22.02
C ALA A 130 8.22 5.50 -23.47
N GLU A 131 7.05 5.37 -24.10
CA GLU A 131 7.02 5.18 -25.57
C GLU A 131 7.15 6.54 -26.26
N TYR A 132 8.36 6.82 -26.74
CA TYR A 132 8.64 7.98 -27.57
C TYR A 132 8.07 7.76 -28.98
N VAL A 133 6.83 8.17 -29.21
CA VAL A 133 6.25 8.25 -30.56
C VAL A 133 6.51 9.66 -31.09
N GLY A 134 7.27 9.76 -32.18
CA GLY A 134 7.90 11.00 -32.66
C GLY A 134 7.01 12.25 -32.77
N ASN A 135 7.64 13.42 -32.58
CA ASN A 135 7.17 14.80 -32.80
C ASN A 135 5.80 15.23 -32.23
N GLN A 136 5.18 14.45 -31.35
CA GLN A 136 4.01 14.89 -30.60
C GLN A 136 4.42 15.16 -29.15
N LEU A 137 4.09 16.34 -28.64
CA LEU A 137 4.26 16.69 -27.23
C LEU A 137 3.26 15.85 -26.41
N VAL A 138 3.59 14.58 -26.17
CA VAL A 138 2.71 13.67 -25.43
C VAL A 138 2.79 14.00 -23.94
N LYS A 139 1.63 14.21 -23.30
CA LYS A 139 1.55 14.47 -21.86
C LYS A 139 1.79 13.18 -21.08
N ASP A 140 2.71 13.21 -20.14
CA ASP A 140 2.85 12.16 -19.14
C ASP A 140 1.60 12.13 -18.26
N LYS A 141 0.95 10.97 -18.20
CA LYS A 141 -0.21 10.73 -17.35
C LYS A 141 0.17 9.71 -16.28
N TYR A 142 -0.35 9.94 -15.08
CA TYR A 142 -0.13 9.10 -13.91
C TYR A 142 -1.46 8.56 -13.41
N TYR A 143 -1.45 7.30 -12.98
CA TYR A 143 -2.49 6.71 -12.17
C TYR A 143 -1.85 6.18 -10.88
N THR A 144 -2.39 6.58 -9.74
CA THR A 144 -1.92 6.15 -8.42
C THR A 144 -3.07 5.45 -7.68
N MET A 145 -2.89 4.18 -7.36
CA MET A 145 -3.85 3.34 -6.67
C MET A 145 -3.51 3.24 -5.18
N LEU A 146 -4.51 3.52 -4.33
CA LEU A 146 -4.40 3.44 -2.88
C LEU A 146 -5.11 2.19 -2.38
N THR A 147 -4.37 1.33 -1.69
CA THR A 147 -4.90 0.09 -1.14
C THR A 147 -4.58 -0.02 0.34
N ASP A 148 -5.61 -0.28 1.16
CA ASP A 148 -5.44 -0.59 2.57
C ASP A 148 -5.44 -2.11 2.75
N ILE A 149 -4.44 -2.64 3.45
CA ILE A 149 -4.30 -4.06 3.78
C ILE A 149 -4.33 -4.20 5.29
N GLN A 150 -5.09 -5.16 5.79
CA GLN A 150 -5.09 -5.56 7.19
C GLN A 150 -4.80 -7.06 7.28
N LEU A 151 -3.80 -7.41 8.07
CA LEU A 151 -3.46 -8.80 8.37
C LEU A 151 -3.60 -9.03 9.87
N ALA A 152 -4.41 -9.99 10.27
CA ALA A 152 -4.47 -10.43 11.66
C ALA A 152 -4.00 -11.88 11.76
N GLU A 153 -3.14 -12.16 12.73
CA GLU A 153 -2.67 -13.50 13.07
C GLU A 153 -3.18 -13.88 14.45
N ARG A 154 -3.85 -15.03 14.55
CA ARG A 154 -4.25 -15.65 15.81
C ARG A 154 -3.01 -16.28 16.45
N ILE A 155 -2.65 -15.78 17.64
CA ILE A 155 -1.62 -16.38 18.48
C ILE A 155 -2.18 -17.67 19.07
N ALA A 156 -1.40 -18.74 19.06
CA ALA A 156 -1.86 -20.05 19.46
C ALA A 156 -2.28 -20.07 20.95
N PRO A 157 -3.30 -20.85 21.35
CA PRO A 157 -3.81 -20.88 22.73
C PRO A 157 -2.78 -21.30 23.80
N ASP A 158 -1.71 -21.96 23.39
CA ASP A 158 -0.58 -22.43 24.20
C ASP A 158 0.55 -21.41 24.33
N SER A 159 0.44 -20.25 23.67
CA SER A 159 1.40 -19.16 23.76
C SER A 159 1.15 -18.34 25.03
N ILE A 160 2.17 -18.21 25.88
CA ILE A 160 2.11 -17.63 27.24
C ILE A 160 1.74 -16.11 27.26
N GLY A 161 1.58 -15.45 26.11
CA GLY A 161 1.34 -14.01 26.01
C GLY A 161 0.05 -13.65 25.27
N LEU A 162 -0.93 -13.12 26.00
CA LEU A 162 -2.03 -12.34 25.41
C LEU A 162 -1.45 -11.06 24.78
N VAL A 163 -2.00 -10.63 23.64
CA VAL A 163 -1.67 -9.29 23.09
C VAL A 163 -2.48 -8.27 23.89
N GLN A 164 -1.80 -7.35 24.56
CA GLN A 164 -2.41 -6.22 25.25
C GLN A 164 -2.65 -5.10 24.22
N GLU A 165 -3.87 -4.95 23.73
CA GLU A 165 -4.26 -3.87 22.80
C GLU A 165 -4.67 -2.64 23.60
N VAL A 166 -3.85 -1.59 23.61
CA VAL A 166 -4.19 -0.29 24.23
C VAL A 166 -4.74 0.64 23.15
N SER A 167 -6.05 0.89 23.18
CA SER A 167 -6.72 1.82 22.25
C SER A 167 -6.99 3.15 22.95
N ARG A 168 -6.38 4.23 22.46
CA ARG A 168 -6.67 5.62 22.88
C ARG A 168 -7.51 6.30 21.80
N GLN A 169 -8.81 6.46 22.05
CA GLN A 169 -9.71 7.19 21.16
C GLN A 169 -9.94 8.59 21.73
N ARG A 170 -9.59 9.63 20.95
CA ARG A 170 -9.87 11.02 21.29
C ARG A 170 -11.14 11.45 20.58
N LEU A 171 -12.24 11.57 21.33
CA LEU A 171 -13.52 12.08 20.82
C LEU A 171 -13.51 13.61 20.95
N GLN A 172 -13.39 14.32 19.82
CA GLN A 172 -13.71 15.74 19.77
C GLN A 172 -15.19 15.90 19.40
N GLN A 173 -16.05 16.05 20.41
CA GLN A 173 -17.45 16.42 20.22
C GLN A 173 -17.76 17.68 21.03
N GLY A 174 -17.89 18.81 20.31
CA GLY A 174 -18.60 20.02 20.72
C GLY A 174 -18.09 20.79 21.96
N ASP A 175 -17.39 21.90 21.71
CA ASP A 175 -17.14 23.10 22.56
C ASP A 175 -16.76 22.98 24.06
N SER A 176 -16.77 21.82 24.70
CA SER A 176 -16.28 21.68 26.07
C SER A 176 -16.05 20.21 26.42
N GLY A 177 -14.83 19.72 26.18
CA GLY A 177 -14.39 18.43 26.71
C GLY A 177 -13.65 17.57 25.69
N ASN A 178 -12.37 17.34 25.97
CA ASN A 178 -11.59 16.33 25.29
C ASN A 178 -11.79 15.01 26.05
N ASN A 179 -12.62 14.10 25.54
CA ASN A 179 -12.79 12.77 26.16
C ASN A 179 -11.79 11.79 25.52
N GLU A 180 -10.79 11.37 26.29
CA GLU A 180 -9.82 10.34 25.91
C GLU A 180 -10.26 9.00 26.51
N LEU A 181 -10.87 8.15 25.68
CA LEU A 181 -11.29 6.80 26.07
C LEU A 181 -10.11 5.85 25.87
N MET A 182 -9.62 5.28 26.97
CA MET A 182 -8.56 4.27 26.97
C MET A 182 -9.18 2.90 27.29
N TRP A 183 -9.10 1.96 26.36
CA TRP A 183 -9.52 0.58 26.58
C TRP A 183 -8.33 -0.36 26.37
N GLU A 184 -8.22 -1.36 27.25
CA GLU A 184 -7.20 -2.38 27.20
C GLU A 184 -7.88 -3.72 26.93
N LEU A 185 -7.74 -4.25 25.70
CA LEU A 185 -8.32 -5.54 25.32
C LEU A 185 -7.18 -6.57 25.24
N ALA A 186 -7.23 -7.59 26.10
CA ALA A 186 -6.46 -8.80 25.89
C ALA A 186 -7.04 -9.54 24.68
N THR A 187 -6.32 -9.55 23.56
CA THR A 187 -6.73 -10.21 22.32
C THR A 187 -5.80 -11.38 22.02
N ASP A 188 -6.38 -12.43 21.45
CA ASP A 188 -5.65 -13.60 20.93
C ASP A 188 -5.12 -13.34 19.50
N ARG A 189 -5.23 -12.10 19.00
CA ARG A 189 -4.87 -11.72 17.64
C ARG A 189 -3.91 -10.55 17.60
N ARG A 190 -2.82 -10.73 16.87
CA ARG A 190 -1.91 -9.67 16.48
C ARG A 190 -2.36 -9.08 15.15
N LYS A 191 -2.59 -7.77 15.10
CA LYS A 191 -3.09 -7.07 13.91
C LYS A 191 -2.00 -6.18 13.31
N TYR A 192 -1.92 -6.19 11.99
CA TYR A 192 -1.03 -5.39 11.17
C TYR A 192 -1.85 -4.60 10.17
N GLN A 193 -1.52 -3.32 9.98
CA GLN A 193 -2.14 -2.47 8.99
C GLN A 193 -1.06 -1.94 8.05
N VAL A 194 -1.23 -2.19 6.76
CA VAL A 194 -0.31 -1.75 5.72
C VAL A 194 -1.09 -0.90 4.74
N LYS A 195 -0.53 0.23 4.34
CA LYS A 195 -1.03 1.05 3.25
C LYS A 195 -0.12 0.84 2.06
N VAL A 196 -0.70 0.57 0.90
CA VAL A 196 0.04 0.35 -0.34
C VAL A 196 -0.33 1.43 -1.33
N VAL A 197 0.68 2.16 -1.80
CA VAL A 197 0.55 3.14 -2.88
C VAL A 197 1.23 2.54 -4.11
N SER A 198 0.44 2.12 -5.09
CA SER A 198 0.94 1.66 -6.39
C SER A 198 0.76 2.75 -7.43
N PHE A 199 1.69 2.93 -8.36
CA PHE A 199 1.53 3.94 -9.41
C PHE A 199 2.02 3.46 -10.77
N ALA A 200 1.36 3.92 -11.84
CA ALA A 200 1.71 3.68 -13.23
C ALA A 200 1.84 5.00 -13.98
N ASN A 201 2.81 5.08 -14.88
CA ASN A 201 3.04 6.29 -15.69
C ASN A 201 3.46 5.94 -17.12
N LYS A 202 2.84 6.63 -18.09
CA LYS A 202 3.20 6.56 -19.50
C LYS A 202 2.72 7.79 -20.26
N ALA A 203 3.39 8.06 -21.38
CA ALA A 203 2.99 9.04 -22.36
C ALA A 203 1.56 8.71 -22.87
N ASN A 204 0.61 9.63 -22.68
CA ASN A 204 -0.81 9.43 -23.01
C ASN A 204 -1.46 8.18 -22.38
N LEU A 205 -1.03 7.78 -21.19
CA LEU A 205 -1.59 6.62 -20.49
C LEU A 205 -3.12 6.69 -20.35
N SER A 206 -3.81 5.65 -20.81
CA SER A 206 -5.24 5.44 -20.58
C SER A 206 -5.45 4.61 -19.31
N TRP A 207 -6.69 4.54 -18.80
CA TRP A 207 -7.00 3.67 -17.67
C TRP A 207 -6.84 2.20 -18.04
N ASP A 208 -7.34 1.80 -19.21
CA ASP A 208 -7.28 0.41 -19.70
C ASP A 208 -5.83 -0.11 -19.76
N ASP A 209 -4.88 0.77 -20.07
CA ASP A 209 -3.44 0.46 -20.07
C ASP A 209 -2.81 0.48 -18.67
N ALA A 210 -3.36 1.26 -17.74
CA ALA A 210 -2.83 1.46 -16.39
C ALA A 210 -3.30 0.40 -15.39
N GLU A 211 -4.51 -0.13 -15.60
CA GLU A 211 -5.17 -1.02 -14.65
C GLU A 211 -4.34 -2.28 -14.37
N GLN A 212 -3.87 -2.93 -15.43
CA GLN A 212 -3.08 -4.17 -15.32
C GLN A 212 -1.73 -3.97 -14.60
N PRO A 213 -0.91 -2.96 -14.95
CA PRO A 213 0.25 -2.58 -14.15
C PRO A 213 -0.05 -2.38 -12.66
N LEU A 214 -1.06 -1.58 -12.33
CA LEU A 214 -1.43 -1.27 -10.95
C LEU A 214 -1.84 -2.53 -10.19
N HIS A 215 -2.62 -3.39 -10.83
CA HIS A 215 -3.03 -4.68 -10.29
C HIS A 215 -1.83 -5.60 -10.02
N GLN A 216 -0.89 -5.71 -10.97
CA GLN A 216 0.33 -6.50 -10.77
C GLN A 216 1.21 -5.93 -9.64
N GLY A 217 1.28 -4.60 -9.52
CA GLY A 217 1.96 -3.92 -8.41
C GLY A 217 1.37 -4.33 -7.06
N LEU A 218 0.05 -4.30 -6.94
CA LEU A 218 -0.64 -4.72 -5.72
C LEU A 218 -0.45 -6.21 -5.42
N LEU A 219 -0.58 -7.10 -6.41
CA LEU A 219 -0.34 -8.53 -6.22
C LEU A 219 1.09 -8.80 -5.73
N ARG A 220 2.08 -8.08 -6.25
CA ARG A 220 3.46 -8.19 -5.77
C ARG A 220 3.60 -7.72 -4.33
N SER A 221 2.90 -6.66 -3.93
CA SER A 221 2.85 -6.22 -2.53
C SER A 221 2.36 -7.33 -1.62
N LEU A 222 1.20 -7.91 -1.98
CA LEU A 222 0.58 -8.98 -1.22
C LEU A 222 1.48 -10.21 -1.19
N ALA A 223 2.17 -10.51 -2.30
CA ALA A 223 3.16 -11.58 -2.39
C ALA A 223 4.41 -11.33 -1.52
N GLY A 224 4.74 -10.09 -1.15
CA GLY A 224 5.82 -9.80 -0.21
C GLY A 224 5.42 -10.01 1.26
N ILE A 225 4.12 -9.95 1.55
CA ILE A 225 3.57 -10.09 2.92
C ILE A 225 3.46 -11.57 3.35
N PHE A 226 3.28 -12.51 2.41
CA PHE A 226 3.00 -13.93 2.67
C PHE A 226 4.11 -14.87 2.19
#